data_AF-A0A8J7VC81-F1
#
_entry.id   AF-A0A8J7VC81-F1
#
_cell.length_a   1.000
_cell.length_b   1.000
_cell.length_c   1.000
_cell.angle_alpha   90.00
_cell.angle_beta   90.00
_cell.angle_gamma   90.00
#
_symmetry.space_group_name_H-M   'P 1'
#
loop_
_entity.id
_entity.type
_entity.pdbx_description
1 polymer ?
#
loop_
_entity_poly.entity_id
_entity_poly.type
_entity_poly.pdbx_seq_one_letter_code
_entity_poly.pdbx_strand_id
1 'polypeptide(L)'
;MALAWFFRWETRDLVWSLWLSSLLVGYAMIVWGIFGPAVLRRREDQAGGPLATWVGGLFMLAFFTVHFGMFHFVHSVFLNGFYPVVGEARGFPGPALYGEVLAHYWWFVPLAFLAERKAFVLEPVPPAPPAMSVRAADIAARKERQARLTPTRGMMAPYKNVVRLHLLIFFFAGAHFARLDGFLIYAVVYAVYFFPWRLLKPAAGAPELTR
;
A
#
# COMPACT_ATOMS: atom_id res chain seq x y z
N MET A 1 -15.92 -17.22 -2.54
CA MET A 1 -16.38 -18.11 -3.62
C MET A 1 -17.90 -18.19 -3.69
N ALA A 2 -18.61 -18.49 -2.60
CA ALA A 2 -20.08 -18.50 -2.57
C ALA A 2 -20.74 -17.15 -2.97
N LEU A 3 -20.23 -16.01 -2.47
CA LEU A 3 -20.74 -14.69 -2.87
C LEU A 3 -20.48 -14.37 -4.35
N ALA A 4 -19.30 -14.68 -4.88
CA ALA A 4 -18.96 -14.41 -6.28
C ALA A 4 -19.84 -15.20 -7.26
N TRP A 5 -20.21 -16.42 -6.87
CA TRP A 5 -21.13 -17.26 -7.65
C TRP A 5 -22.58 -16.76 -7.57
N PHE A 6 -23.02 -16.28 -6.40
CA PHE A 6 -24.36 -15.73 -6.20
C PHE A 6 -24.58 -14.40 -6.93
N PHE A 7 -23.56 -13.52 -6.97
CA PHE A 7 -23.63 -12.20 -7.62
C PHE A 7 -23.20 -12.22 -9.11
N ARG A 8 -22.88 -13.39 -9.68
CA ARG A 8 -22.33 -13.55 -11.05
C ARG A 8 -21.17 -12.61 -11.33
N TRP A 9 -20.27 -12.45 -10.36
CA TRP A 9 -19.18 -11.50 -10.49
C TRP A 9 -18.21 -11.86 -11.60
N GLU A 10 -17.93 -10.89 -12.45
CA GLU A 10 -16.95 -11.03 -13.52
C GLU A 10 -15.55 -10.62 -13.03
N THR A 11 -14.51 -11.04 -13.76
CA THR A 11 -13.13 -10.63 -13.48
C THR A 11 -13.00 -9.11 -13.48
N ARG A 12 -13.76 -8.42 -14.34
CA ARG A 12 -13.86 -6.96 -14.37
C ARG A 12 -14.20 -6.37 -13.00
N ASP A 13 -15.23 -6.90 -12.34
CA ASP A 13 -15.74 -6.36 -11.07
C ASP A 13 -14.72 -6.50 -9.95
N LEU A 14 -14.01 -7.63 -9.94
CA LEU A 14 -12.92 -7.86 -9.00
C LEU A 14 -11.75 -6.90 -9.25
N VAL A 15 -11.33 -6.72 -10.50
CA VAL A 15 -10.15 -5.89 -10.80
C VAL A 15 -10.44 -4.41 -10.52
N TRP A 16 -11.63 -3.91 -10.88
CA TRP A 16 -12.01 -2.52 -10.62
C TRP A 16 -12.27 -2.23 -9.15
N SER A 17 -12.86 -3.16 -8.39
CA SER A 17 -13.01 -2.99 -6.94
C SER A 17 -11.66 -2.99 -6.21
N LEU A 18 -10.71 -3.82 -6.63
CA LEU A 18 -9.34 -3.81 -6.11
C LEU A 18 -8.61 -2.52 -6.45
N TRP A 19 -8.75 -2.02 -7.68
CA TRP A 19 -8.15 -0.74 -8.10
C TRP A 19 -8.74 0.46 -7.33
N LEU A 20 -10.06 0.51 -7.15
CA LEU A 20 -10.72 1.58 -6.39
C LEU A 20 -10.30 1.53 -4.91
N SER A 21 -10.26 0.33 -4.34
CA SER A 21 -9.82 0.14 -2.95
C SER A 21 -8.36 0.51 -2.77
N SER A 22 -7.47 0.12 -3.69
CA SER A 22 -6.06 0.48 -3.64
C SER A 22 -5.87 1.99 -3.75
N LEU A 23 -6.64 2.67 -4.62
CA LEU A 23 -6.62 4.12 -4.75
C LEU A 23 -7.02 4.80 -3.44
N LEU A 24 -8.21 4.49 -2.90
CA LEU A 24 -8.75 5.19 -1.74
C LEU A 24 -8.04 4.85 -0.43
N VAL A 25 -7.87 3.55 -0.15
CA VAL A 25 -7.20 3.11 1.08
C VAL A 25 -5.70 3.42 1.01
N GLY A 26 -5.07 3.24 -0.15
CA GLY A 26 -3.67 3.61 -0.37
C GLY A 26 -3.42 5.11 -0.18
N TYR A 27 -4.30 5.96 -0.71
CA TYR A 27 -4.17 7.41 -0.50
C TYR A 27 -4.39 7.80 0.97
N ALA A 28 -5.37 7.19 1.64
CA ALA A 28 -5.58 7.40 3.07
C ALA A 28 -4.35 6.98 3.89
N MET A 29 -3.67 5.88 3.53
CA MET A 29 -2.43 5.46 4.17
C MET A 29 -1.26 6.43 3.92
N ILE A 30 -1.18 7.06 2.73
CA ILE A 30 -0.18 8.11 2.46
C ILE A 30 -0.41 9.30 3.38
N VAL A 31 -1.64 9.81 3.45
CA VAL A 31 -2.01 10.93 4.34
C VAL A 31 -1.69 10.55 5.80
N TRP A 32 -2.09 9.35 6.22
CA TRP A 32 -1.83 8.85 7.56
C TRP A 32 -0.34 8.70 7.87
N GLY A 33 0.46 8.17 6.95
CA GLY A 33 1.91 8.01 7.13
C GLY A 33 2.65 9.34 7.23
N ILE A 34 2.20 10.36 6.50
CA ILE A 34 2.79 11.70 6.53
C ILE A 34 2.44 12.43 7.83
N PHE A 35 1.16 12.43 8.22
CA PHE A 35 0.68 13.26 9.33
C PHE A 35 0.53 12.53 10.67
N GLY A 36 0.51 11.20 10.68
CA GLY A 36 0.44 10.38 11.90
C GLY A 36 1.55 10.72 12.91
N PRO A 37 2.82 10.87 12.50
CA PRO A 37 3.90 11.30 13.39
C PRO A 37 3.72 12.72 13.94
N ALA A 38 3.10 13.63 13.17
CA ALA A 38 2.77 14.97 13.67
C ALA A 38 1.69 14.92 14.75
N VAL A 39 0.68 14.05 14.57
CA VAL A 39 -0.34 13.78 15.60
C VAL A 39 0.30 13.19 16.87
N LEU A 40 1.22 12.23 16.72
CA LEU A 40 1.96 11.65 17.85
C LEU A 40 2.79 12.70 18.61
N ARG A 41 3.52 13.57 17.90
CA ARG A 41 4.30 14.66 18.53
C ARG A 41 3.41 15.61 19.34
N ARG A 42 2.23 15.94 18.82
CA ARG A 42 1.26 16.79 19.52
C ARG A 42 0.72 16.12 20.79
N ARG A 43 0.54 14.80 20.79
CA ARG A 43 0.12 14.04 22.00
C ARG A 43 1.20 13.98 23.07
N GLU A 44 2.46 14.10 22.69
CA GLU A 44 3.63 14.07 23.58
C GLU A 44 4.03 15.47 24.08
N ASP A 45 3.19 16.50 23.90
CA ASP A 45 3.47 17.92 24.22
C ASP A 45 4.81 18.45 23.69
N GLN A 46 5.36 17.83 22.65
CA GLN A 46 6.58 18.27 22.00
C GLN A 46 6.26 19.42 21.03
N ALA A 47 6.26 20.64 21.55
CA ALA A 47 5.98 21.88 20.81
C ALA A 47 7.07 22.29 19.80
N GLY A 48 8.18 21.55 19.71
CA GLY A 48 9.34 21.86 18.87
C GLY A 48 9.15 21.48 17.40
N GLY A 49 9.05 22.49 16.53
CA GLY A 49 9.09 22.38 15.07
C GLY A 49 7.80 21.95 14.33
N PRO A 50 6.59 22.49 14.65
CA PRO A 50 5.38 22.17 13.90
C PRO A 50 5.52 22.57 12.44
N LEU A 51 6.00 23.79 12.18
CA LEU A 51 6.00 24.38 10.84
C LEU A 51 6.83 23.56 9.83
N ALA A 52 8.06 23.18 10.17
CA ALA A 52 8.89 22.37 9.27
C ALA A 52 8.28 20.98 9.01
N THR A 53 7.62 20.40 10.02
CA THR A 53 6.92 19.10 9.89
C THR A 53 5.71 19.23 8.98
N TRP A 54 4.92 20.31 9.12
CA TRP A 54 3.75 20.57 8.27
C TRP A 54 4.16 20.93 6.85
N VAL A 55 5.14 21.81 6.65
CA VAL A 55 5.65 22.20 5.33
C VAL A 55 6.25 20.99 4.61
N GLY A 56 7.12 20.23 5.28
CA GLY A 56 7.66 18.98 4.74
C GLY A 56 6.57 17.96 4.43
N GLY A 57 5.57 17.84 5.31
CA GLY A 57 4.41 16.96 5.10
C GLY A 57 3.56 17.36 3.89
N LEU A 58 3.29 18.65 3.70
CA LEU A 58 2.56 19.16 2.54
C LEU A 58 3.33 18.94 1.24
N PHE A 59 4.65 19.17 1.24
CA PHE A 59 5.51 18.86 0.09
C PHE A 59 5.45 17.36 -0.26
N MET A 60 5.63 16.48 0.73
CA MET A 60 5.54 15.03 0.52
C MET A 60 4.15 14.61 0.04
N LEU A 61 3.09 15.21 0.58
CA LEU A 61 1.72 14.96 0.15
C LEU A 61 1.57 15.32 -1.33
N ALA A 62 1.95 16.52 -1.73
CA ALA A 62 1.86 16.96 -3.12
C ALA A 62 2.65 16.04 -4.07
N PHE A 63 3.89 15.69 -3.71
CA PHE A 63 4.71 14.74 -4.47
C PHE A 63 4.00 13.39 -4.64
N PHE A 64 3.53 12.81 -3.53
CA PHE A 64 2.86 11.52 -3.57
C PHE A 64 1.51 11.58 -4.26
N THR A 65 0.75 12.67 -4.16
CA THR A 65 -0.52 12.84 -4.89
C THR A 65 -0.29 12.78 -6.39
N VAL A 66 0.71 13.51 -6.91
CA VAL A 66 1.04 13.48 -8.34
C VAL A 66 1.54 12.08 -8.73
N HIS A 67 2.49 11.53 -7.98
CA HIS A 67 3.08 10.22 -8.29
C HIS A 67 2.04 9.10 -8.22
N PHE A 68 1.43 8.88 -7.06
CA PHE A 68 0.43 7.84 -6.82
C PHE A 68 -0.80 7.99 -7.71
N GLY A 69 -1.28 9.23 -7.88
CA GLY A 69 -2.42 9.54 -8.73
C GLY A 69 -2.15 9.25 -10.20
N MET A 70 -0.99 9.67 -10.72
CA MET A 70 -0.60 9.39 -12.11
C MET A 70 -0.44 7.88 -12.36
N PHE A 71 0.14 7.13 -11.43
CA PHE A 71 0.24 5.68 -11.56
C PHE A 71 -1.15 5.00 -11.57
N HIS A 72 -2.07 5.42 -10.69
CA HIS A 72 -3.43 4.88 -10.70
C HIS A 72 -4.20 5.27 -11.95
N PHE A 73 -4.00 6.48 -12.48
CA PHE A 73 -4.57 6.93 -13.74
C PHE A 73 -4.05 6.09 -14.91
N VAL A 74 -2.74 5.87 -15.02
CA VAL A 74 -2.18 5.01 -16.07
C VAL A 74 -2.71 3.58 -15.94
N HIS A 75 -2.85 3.05 -14.72
CA HIS A 75 -3.50 1.75 -14.52
C HIS A 75 -4.97 1.74 -14.96
N SER A 76 -5.74 2.79 -14.70
CA SER A 76 -7.15 2.83 -15.14
C SER A 76 -7.26 2.87 -16.66
N VAL A 77 -6.30 3.45 -17.39
CA VAL A 77 -6.22 3.37 -18.86
C VAL A 77 -6.11 1.91 -19.30
N PHE A 78 -5.16 1.15 -18.72
CA PHE A 78 -4.98 -0.27 -19.03
C PHE A 78 -6.22 -1.10 -18.65
N LEU A 79 -6.75 -0.89 -17.44
CA LEU A 79 -7.94 -1.60 -16.98
C LEU A 79 -9.16 -1.33 -17.86
N ASN A 80 -9.34 -0.09 -18.31
CA ASN A 80 -10.43 0.23 -19.23
C ASN A 80 -10.25 -0.43 -20.60
N GLY A 81 -9.00 -0.62 -21.05
CA GLY A 81 -8.69 -1.34 -22.28
C GLY A 81 -8.99 -2.85 -22.21
N PHE A 82 -8.72 -3.50 -21.06
CA PHE A 82 -8.92 -4.95 -20.91
C PHE A 82 -10.32 -5.32 -20.36
N TYR A 83 -10.88 -4.46 -19.51
CA TYR A 83 -12.10 -4.71 -18.74
C TYR A 83 -12.97 -3.44 -18.68
N PRO A 84 -13.55 -2.98 -19.82
CA PRO A 84 -14.32 -1.75 -19.85
C PRO A 84 -15.55 -1.80 -18.93
N VAL A 85 -15.74 -0.74 -18.15
CA VAL A 85 -16.92 -0.57 -17.27
C VAL A 85 -18.05 0.14 -18.01
N VAL A 86 -17.72 1.05 -18.92
CA VAL A 86 -18.70 1.86 -19.66
C VAL A 86 -18.43 1.75 -21.16
N GLY A 87 -19.39 1.19 -21.90
CA GLY A 87 -19.36 1.13 -23.36
C GLY A 87 -18.12 0.42 -23.96
N GLU A 88 -17.82 0.74 -25.24
CA GLU A 88 -16.57 0.31 -25.87
C GLU A 88 -15.39 1.09 -25.32
N ALA A 89 -14.24 0.42 -25.13
CA ALA A 89 -12.99 0.98 -24.61
C ALA A 89 -12.33 1.98 -25.58
N ARG A 90 -12.99 3.09 -25.90
CA ARG A 90 -12.45 4.14 -26.78
C ARG A 90 -12.00 5.35 -25.98
N GLY A 91 -10.69 5.58 -25.96
CA GLY A 91 -10.07 6.80 -25.45
C GLY A 91 -9.62 6.74 -23.99
N PHE A 92 -9.18 7.90 -23.49
CA PHE A 92 -8.69 8.03 -22.12
C PHE A 92 -9.84 7.99 -21.09
N PRO A 93 -9.61 7.42 -19.89
CA PRO A 93 -10.53 7.44 -18.77
C PRO A 93 -11.03 8.87 -18.46
N GLY A 94 -12.34 9.08 -18.62
CA GLY A 94 -13.00 10.33 -18.27
C GLY A 94 -13.64 10.30 -16.87
N PRO A 95 -14.11 11.45 -16.35
CA PRO A 95 -14.81 11.53 -15.06
C PRO A 95 -16.02 10.59 -14.95
N ALA A 96 -16.75 10.36 -16.04
CA ALA A 96 -17.89 9.45 -16.07
C ALA A 96 -17.50 8.01 -15.70
N LEU A 97 -16.36 7.51 -16.21
CA LEU A 97 -15.85 6.18 -15.87
C LEU A 97 -15.60 6.06 -14.36
N TYR A 98 -14.96 7.06 -13.76
CA TYR A 98 -14.67 7.04 -12.32
C TYR A 98 -15.94 7.15 -11.47
N GLY A 99 -16.93 7.92 -11.93
CA GLY A 99 -18.26 7.97 -11.31
C GLY A 99 -18.93 6.60 -11.29
N GLU A 100 -18.88 5.87 -12.41
CA GLU A 100 -19.44 4.53 -12.54
C GLU A 100 -18.71 3.51 -11.67
N VAL A 101 -17.37 3.53 -11.68
CA VAL A 101 -16.53 2.69 -10.82
C VAL A 101 -16.85 2.93 -9.34
N LEU A 102 -16.98 4.20 -8.94
CA LEU A 102 -17.34 4.54 -7.57
C LEU A 102 -18.75 4.05 -7.23
N ALA A 103 -19.75 4.32 -8.07
CA ALA A 103 -21.14 3.92 -7.84
C ALA A 103 -21.30 2.40 -7.69
N HIS A 104 -20.58 1.61 -8.50
CA HIS A 104 -20.72 0.14 -8.51
C HIS A 104 -19.84 -0.57 -7.48
N TYR A 105 -18.66 -0.04 -7.18
CA TYR A 105 -17.63 -0.77 -6.42
C TYR A 105 -17.28 -0.16 -5.05
N TRP A 106 -17.90 0.96 -4.64
CA TRP A 106 -17.56 1.62 -3.37
C TRP A 106 -17.71 0.72 -2.14
N TRP A 107 -18.61 -0.26 -2.16
CA TRP A 107 -18.89 -1.11 -1.00
C TRP A 107 -17.69 -2.00 -0.59
N PHE A 108 -16.73 -2.21 -1.49
CA PHE A 108 -15.47 -2.89 -1.15
C PHE A 108 -14.54 -2.02 -0.32
N VAL A 109 -14.64 -0.70 -0.44
CA VAL A 109 -13.78 0.26 0.25
C VAL A 109 -13.82 0.08 1.78
N PRO A 110 -14.98 0.00 2.46
CA PRO A 110 -15.01 -0.26 3.90
C PRO A 110 -14.39 -1.63 4.26
N LEU A 111 -14.54 -2.65 3.41
CA LEU A 111 -13.89 -3.95 3.63
C LEU A 111 -12.37 -3.85 3.53
N ALA A 112 -11.87 -3.10 2.56
CA ALA A 112 -10.45 -2.84 2.40
C ALA A 112 -9.88 -2.02 3.58
N PHE A 113 -10.60 -1.00 4.05
CA PHE A 113 -10.23 -0.29 5.28
C PHE A 113 -10.21 -1.22 6.51
N LEU A 114 -11.19 -2.12 6.63
CA LEU A 114 -11.22 -3.08 7.73
C LEU A 114 -10.03 -4.06 7.66
N ALA A 115 -9.67 -4.52 6.46
CA ALA A 115 -8.51 -5.38 6.23
C ALA A 115 -7.20 -4.66 6.62
N GLU A 116 -7.06 -3.39 6.20
CA GLU A 116 -5.87 -2.56 6.42
C GLU A 116 -5.89 -1.77 7.74
N ARG A 117 -6.87 -1.99 8.62
CA ARG A 117 -7.07 -1.21 9.86
C ARG A 117 -5.81 -1.09 10.74
N LYS A 118 -4.92 -2.08 10.69
CA LYS A 118 -3.66 -2.08 11.44
C LYS A 118 -2.69 -1.00 10.95
N ALA A 119 -2.73 -0.63 9.67
CA ALA A 119 -1.93 0.45 9.11
C ALA A 119 -2.32 1.83 9.69
N PHE A 120 -3.55 1.96 10.18
CA PHE A 120 -4.10 3.18 10.78
C PHE A 120 -3.94 3.25 12.30
N VAL A 121 -3.18 2.34 12.92
CA VAL A 121 -2.92 2.37 14.36
C VAL A 121 -1.70 3.23 14.63
N LEU A 122 -1.85 4.24 15.50
CA LEU A 122 -0.70 4.96 16.06
C LEU A 122 -0.09 4.10 17.18
N GLU A 123 1.08 3.53 16.93
CA GLU A 123 1.82 2.85 18.00
C GLU A 123 2.21 3.85 19.10
N PRO A 124 2.01 3.50 20.38
CA PRO A 124 2.44 4.34 21.50
C PRO A 124 3.93 4.65 21.41
N VAL A 125 4.32 5.85 21.82
CA VAL A 125 5.73 6.24 21.87
C VAL A 125 6.38 5.58 23.10
N PRO A 126 7.57 4.95 22.99
CA PRO A 126 8.27 4.41 24.15
C PRO A 126 8.59 5.52 25.15
N PRO A 127 8.62 5.21 26.46
CA PRO A 127 8.96 6.19 27.49
C PRO A 127 10.34 6.80 27.22
N ALA A 128 10.48 8.09 27.50
CA ALA A 128 11.73 8.80 27.27
C ALA A 128 12.82 8.28 28.25
N PRO A 129 13.95 7.77 27.74
CA PRO A 129 15.05 7.34 28.61
C PRO A 129 15.78 8.54 29.22
N PRO A 130 16.50 8.37 30.35
CA PRO A 130 17.18 9.45 31.06
C PRO A 130 18.15 10.21 30.14
N ALA A 131 18.10 11.54 30.09
CA ALA A 131 18.82 12.35 29.09
C ALA A 131 20.33 12.06 29.00
N MET A 132 20.98 11.77 30.12
CA MET A 132 22.44 11.55 30.19
C MET A 132 22.86 10.07 30.18
N SER A 133 21.93 9.13 30.03
CA SER A 133 22.32 7.71 30.01
C SER A 133 22.93 7.30 28.68
N VAL A 134 24.10 6.67 28.74
CA VAL A 134 24.83 6.08 27.60
C VAL A 134 24.69 4.56 27.52
N ARG A 135 23.79 3.96 28.31
CA ARG A 135 23.52 2.52 28.25
C ARG A 135 22.97 2.15 26.88
N ALA A 136 23.39 1.00 26.35
CA ALA A 136 22.95 0.51 25.04
C ALA A 136 21.41 0.43 24.92
N ALA A 137 20.74 0.03 25.99
CA ALA A 137 19.27 -0.02 26.06
C ALA A 137 18.62 1.36 25.90
N ASP A 138 19.20 2.41 26.51
CA ASP A 138 18.68 3.77 26.43
C ASP A 138 18.93 4.38 25.05
N ILE A 139 20.07 4.07 24.42
CA ILE A 139 20.35 4.47 23.03
C ILE A 139 19.35 3.80 22.08
N ALA A 140 19.07 2.51 22.25
CA ALA A 140 18.08 1.79 21.46
C ALA A 140 16.68 2.39 21.62
N ALA A 141 16.26 2.70 22.85
CA ALA A 141 14.99 3.34 23.15
C ALA A 141 14.86 4.74 22.50
N ARG A 142 15.92 5.57 22.54
CA ARG A 142 15.92 6.87 21.82
C ARG A 142 15.79 6.70 20.31
N LYS A 143 16.53 5.76 19.73
CA LYS A 143 16.48 5.48 18.28
C LYS A 143 15.10 5.00 17.86
N GLU A 144 14.49 4.10 18.64
CA GLU A 144 13.12 3.62 18.38
C GLU A 144 12.10 4.76 18.47
N ARG A 145 12.20 5.58 19.52
CA ARG A 145 11.35 6.76 19.75
C ARG A 145 11.47 7.77 18.62
N GLN A 146 12.69 8.18 18.27
CA GLN A 146 12.94 9.11 17.17
C GLN A 146 12.41 8.57 15.85
N ALA A 147 12.59 7.27 15.60
CA ALA A 147 12.08 6.65 14.39
C ALA A 147 10.55 6.57 14.35
N ARG A 148 9.82 6.52 15.48
CA ARG A 148 8.34 6.62 15.52
C ARG A 148 7.85 8.06 15.30
N LEU A 149 8.66 9.05 15.67
CA LEU A 149 8.32 10.48 15.54
C LEU A 149 8.74 11.07 14.20
N THR A 150 9.53 10.37 13.39
CA THR A 150 10.02 10.86 12.09
C THR A 150 9.11 10.37 10.94
N PRO A 151 8.60 11.28 10.09
CA PRO A 151 7.71 10.94 8.95
C PRO A 151 8.29 9.95 7.93
N THR A 152 9.62 9.84 7.85
CA THR A 152 10.32 9.09 6.81
C THR A 152 10.71 7.66 7.19
N ARG A 153 10.18 7.10 8.28
CA ARG A 153 10.46 5.70 8.64
C ARG A 153 9.99 4.78 7.50
N GLY A 154 10.94 4.29 6.71
CA GLY A 154 10.71 3.24 5.72
C GLY A 154 10.28 3.69 4.33
N MET A 155 10.83 4.77 3.75
CA MET A 155 10.60 5.15 2.33
C MET A 155 10.68 3.97 1.34
N MET A 156 11.48 2.94 1.63
CA MET A 156 11.61 1.75 0.78
C MET A 156 10.51 0.69 0.95
N ALA A 157 9.84 0.61 2.11
CA ALA A 157 8.87 -0.46 2.38
C ALA A 157 7.61 -0.38 1.49
N PRO A 158 7.00 0.81 1.26
CA PRO A 158 5.93 0.96 0.28
C PRO A 158 6.39 0.65 -1.14
N TYR A 159 7.61 1.06 -1.49
CA TYR A 159 8.17 0.92 -2.83
C TYR A 159 8.26 -0.54 -3.29
N LYS A 160 8.65 -1.46 -2.40
CA LYS A 160 8.74 -2.90 -2.72
C LYS A 160 7.38 -3.51 -3.07
N ASN A 161 6.33 -3.11 -2.34
CA ASN A 161 4.97 -3.60 -2.61
C ASN A 161 4.42 -3.02 -3.92
N VAL A 162 4.69 -1.75 -4.19
CA VAL A 162 4.28 -1.08 -5.44
C VAL A 162 4.98 -1.70 -6.65
N VAL A 163 6.30 -1.92 -6.59
CA VAL A 163 7.06 -2.56 -7.68
C VAL A 163 6.53 -3.96 -7.96
N ARG A 164 6.29 -4.76 -6.90
CA ARG A 164 5.70 -6.10 -7.05
C ARG A 164 4.34 -6.03 -7.77
N LEU A 165 3.47 -5.10 -7.40
CA LEU A 165 2.15 -4.94 -8.00
C LEU A 165 2.24 -4.49 -9.47
N HIS A 166 3.18 -3.60 -9.81
CA HIS A 166 3.42 -3.18 -11.19
C HIS A 166 3.94 -4.32 -12.07
N LEU A 167 4.88 -5.12 -11.55
CA LEU A 167 5.39 -6.28 -12.27
C LEU A 167 4.28 -7.30 -12.56
N LEU A 168 3.32 -7.49 -11.64
CA LEU A 168 2.14 -8.32 -11.86
C LEU A 168 1.22 -7.76 -12.95
N ILE A 169 0.97 -6.44 -12.96
CA ILE A 169 0.16 -5.80 -14.00
C ILE A 169 0.81 -5.94 -15.38
N PHE A 170 2.12 -5.69 -15.49
CA PHE A 170 2.85 -5.90 -16.74
C PHE A 170 2.87 -7.36 -17.17
N PHE A 171 2.99 -8.29 -16.20
CA PHE A 171 2.88 -9.71 -16.46
C PHE A 171 1.50 -10.10 -17.03
N PHE A 172 0.40 -9.64 -16.41
CA PHE A 172 -0.95 -9.93 -16.91
C PHE A 172 -1.23 -9.28 -18.26
N ALA A 173 -0.77 -8.05 -18.47
CA ALA A 173 -0.86 -7.39 -19.76
C ALA A 173 -0.13 -8.21 -20.84
N GLY A 174 1.10 -8.65 -20.57
CA GLY A 174 1.85 -9.53 -21.47
C GLY A 174 1.16 -10.88 -21.70
N ALA A 175 0.63 -11.50 -20.65
CA ALA A 175 -0.08 -12.78 -20.74
C ALA A 175 -1.37 -12.69 -21.56
N HIS A 176 -2.12 -11.59 -21.42
CA HIS A 176 -3.29 -11.30 -22.24
C HIS A 176 -2.93 -11.14 -23.72
N PHE A 177 -1.87 -10.38 -24.03
CA PHE A 177 -1.37 -10.25 -25.41
C PHE A 177 -0.87 -11.57 -25.99
N ALA A 178 -0.30 -12.45 -25.16
CA ALA A 178 0.19 -13.77 -25.57
C ALA A 178 -0.89 -14.86 -25.64
N ARG A 179 -2.17 -14.54 -25.34
CA ARG A 179 -3.29 -15.50 -25.24
C ARG A 179 -2.95 -16.71 -24.35
N LEU A 180 -2.18 -16.50 -23.29
CA LEU A 180 -1.83 -17.58 -22.37
C LEU A 180 -3.09 -18.01 -21.60
N ASP A 181 -3.37 -19.32 -21.60
CA ASP A 181 -4.56 -19.89 -20.98
C ASP A 181 -4.66 -19.52 -19.48
N GLY A 182 -5.91 -19.38 -19.00
CA GLY A 182 -6.21 -18.96 -17.63
C GLY A 182 -5.47 -19.75 -16.54
N PHE A 183 -5.13 -21.02 -16.79
CA PHE A 183 -4.34 -21.84 -15.88
C PHE A 183 -2.96 -21.24 -15.56
N LEU A 184 -2.25 -20.71 -16.56
CA LEU A 184 -0.92 -20.11 -16.35
C LEU A 184 -1.00 -18.82 -15.54
N ILE A 185 -2.05 -18.03 -15.79
CA ILE A 185 -2.37 -16.80 -15.07
C ILE A 185 -2.66 -17.12 -13.59
N TYR A 186 -3.53 -18.10 -13.31
CA TYR A 186 -3.82 -18.54 -11.95
C TYR A 186 -2.59 -19.15 -11.25
N ALA A 187 -1.77 -19.93 -11.95
CA ALA A 187 -0.55 -20.54 -11.40
C ALA A 187 0.48 -19.47 -10.95
N VAL A 188 0.70 -18.43 -11.76
CA VAL A 188 1.63 -17.35 -11.41
C VAL A 188 1.08 -16.48 -10.28
N VAL A 189 -0.22 -16.18 -10.28
CA VAL A 189 -0.85 -15.47 -9.15
C VAL A 189 -0.67 -16.25 -7.86
N TYR A 190 -0.92 -17.55 -7.90
CA TYR A 190 -0.76 -18.42 -6.75
C TYR A 190 0.70 -18.46 -6.29
N ALA A 191 1.64 -18.62 -7.22
CA ALA A 191 3.07 -18.62 -6.92
C ALA A 191 3.53 -17.30 -6.28
N VAL A 192 3.10 -16.15 -6.80
CA VAL A 192 3.53 -14.85 -6.28
C VAL A 192 2.85 -14.52 -4.95
N TYR A 193 1.56 -14.76 -4.80
CA TYR A 193 0.78 -14.37 -3.61
C TYR A 193 0.76 -15.39 -2.48
N PHE A 194 0.63 -16.67 -2.80
CA PHE A 194 0.36 -17.71 -1.81
C PHE A 194 1.55 -18.63 -1.56
N PHE A 195 2.53 -18.67 -2.46
CA PHE A 195 3.71 -19.49 -2.23
C PHE A 195 4.56 -18.91 -1.08
N PRO A 196 4.90 -19.70 -0.05
CA PRO A 196 5.61 -19.24 1.12
C PRO A 196 7.11 -19.18 0.80
N TRP A 197 7.53 -18.18 0.03
CA TRP A 197 8.93 -17.90 -0.34
C TRP A 197 9.91 -17.85 0.86
N ARG A 198 9.36 -17.72 2.08
CA ARG A 198 10.09 -17.78 3.35
C ARG A 198 10.68 -19.15 3.65
N LEU A 199 10.08 -20.23 3.15
CA LEU A 199 10.56 -21.61 3.34
C LEU A 199 11.81 -21.92 2.49
N LEU A 200 12.07 -21.10 1.46
CA LEU A 200 13.25 -21.23 0.61
C LEU A 200 14.43 -20.37 1.07
N LYS A 201 14.26 -19.57 2.15
CA LYS A 201 15.41 -18.88 2.75
C LYS A 201 16.25 -19.89 3.51
N PRO A 202 17.53 -20.08 3.16
CA PRO A 202 18.44 -20.85 3.99
C PRO A 202 18.49 -20.22 5.38
N ALA A 203 18.45 -21.05 6.43
CA ALA A 203 18.63 -20.62 7.80
C ALA A 203 20.05 -20.02 7.94
N ALA A 204 20.15 -18.71 7.80
CA ALA A 204 21.37 -17.99 8.10
C ALA A 204 21.57 -18.01 9.63
N GLY A 205 22.52 -18.81 10.09
CA GLY A 205 23.10 -18.72 11.43
C GLY A 205 22.51 -19.69 12.45
N ALA A 206 22.84 -20.98 12.35
CA ALA A 206 23.00 -21.79 13.56
C ALA A 206 24.39 -21.41 14.15
N PRO A 207 24.48 -21.00 15.43
CA PRO A 207 25.77 -20.73 16.04
C PRO A 207 26.55 -22.04 16.15
N GLU A 208 27.77 -22.03 15.63
CA GLU A 208 28.76 -23.07 15.78
C GLU A 208 29.11 -23.19 17.27
N LEU A 209 28.62 -24.24 17.91
CA LEU A 209 28.99 -24.63 19.26
C LEU A 209 30.45 -25.08 19.23
N THR A 210 31.36 -24.18 19.57
CA THR A 210 32.76 -24.50 19.85
C THR A 210 32.82 -25.32 21.14
N ARG A 211 33.39 -26.53 21.03
CA ARG A 211 33.89 -27.33 22.15
C ARG A 211 35.34 -26.96 22.42
#